data_AF-A0A803LBN8-F1
#
_entry.id   AF-A0A803LBN8-F1
#
_cell.length_a   1.000
_cell.length_b   1.000
_cell.length_c   1.000
_cell.angle_alpha   90.00
_cell.angle_beta   90.00
_cell.angle_gamma   90.00
#
_symmetry.space_group_name_H-M   'P 1'
#
loop_
_entity.id
_entity.type
_entity.pdbx_description
1 polymer ?
#
loop_
_entity_poly.entity_id
_entity_poly.type
_entity_poly.pdbx_seq_one_letter_code
_entity_poly.pdbx_strand_id
1 'polypeptide(L)'
;MEKADSSRRATKNQPNPLPVLVILAKDVGELASHEKKVFSPILKRWHPLAAGVAVATLHACYGNELKQFISSISELTPDAVQILRAADKLEQDLVQTAVEDSVDSDDGGKGIIREMPPYEAQAAIANLVKVWMKMRLDKMKERIDRNIQQEAWNPRASQEGLAPSAIEVLRVIDEILDAFFQLPIPMHPALLPDLVAGLDRCLQYFVSKAKSGCGTRSTFLPTMPALTRCPIGSKLGVFKKKDKPVNSQRKSSQVAVNGDTASGVPQLCVRINTLHKIRAELEAVEKRIITHLRNCESAREEDFSNGTGKKFELTPAACLEAIHQLSEAVGYKLVFHDLSHVLWDNLYIGDASSSRIEPFLQELEQNLLVISDTVNERIRTRIITDIMKASCDGFLLVLLAGGPYRAFSQKDSQIIEDDLKALKDLFWANGDGLSTDLINKYTSTPREVLPLFRTDTESLIERFRQVTIETYGSSAKSRFGFPLPPTSGQWNPTEPNTLLRVLCHRNDDAASKFLKRTYNLPKKL
;
A
#
# COMPACT_ATOMS: atom_id res chain seq x y z
N MET A 1 -44.44 48.35 -1.33
CA MET A 1 -43.20 48.54 -0.54
C MET A 1 -43.40 48.19 0.94
N GLU A 2 -44.46 48.65 1.61
CA GLU A 2 -44.67 48.39 3.06
C GLU A 2 -44.71 46.90 3.46
N LYS A 3 -45.36 46.02 2.67
CA LYS A 3 -45.43 44.58 2.98
C LYS A 3 -44.06 43.87 2.99
N ALA A 4 -43.18 44.24 2.05
CA ALA A 4 -41.82 43.69 1.95
C ALA A 4 -40.96 44.16 3.14
N ASP A 5 -41.11 45.40 3.58
CA ASP A 5 -40.39 45.92 4.75
C ASP A 5 -40.92 45.35 6.09
N SER A 6 -42.22 45.01 6.18
CA SER A 6 -42.75 44.28 7.34
C SER A 6 -42.31 42.81 7.39
N SER A 7 -42.20 42.13 6.23
CA SER A 7 -41.61 40.78 6.12
C SER A 7 -40.14 40.75 6.54
N ARG A 8 -39.35 41.75 6.09
CA ARG A 8 -37.95 41.97 6.47
C ARG A 8 -37.74 42.22 7.97
N ARG A 9 -38.67 42.93 8.63
CA ARG A 9 -38.60 43.20 10.08
C ARG A 9 -39.01 41.99 10.92
N ALA A 10 -39.94 41.16 10.44
CA ALA A 10 -40.40 39.97 11.14
C ALA A 10 -39.36 38.83 11.13
N THR A 11 -38.60 38.68 10.05
CA THR A 11 -37.54 37.66 9.91
C THR A 11 -36.27 37.97 10.71
N LYS A 12 -35.98 39.24 10.98
CA LYS A 12 -34.83 39.67 11.81
C LYS A 12 -34.90 39.22 13.28
N ASN A 13 -36.09 38.87 13.79
CA ASN A 13 -36.33 38.51 15.19
C ASN A 13 -36.45 36.99 15.43
N GLN A 14 -36.18 36.15 14.42
CA GLN A 14 -36.21 34.69 14.56
C GLN A 14 -34.79 34.10 14.74
N PRO A 15 -34.63 33.03 15.54
CA PRO A 15 -33.39 32.26 15.55
C PRO A 15 -33.21 31.60 14.18
N ASN A 16 -32.09 31.91 13.50
CA ASN A 16 -31.76 31.61 12.09
C ASN A 16 -32.61 32.40 11.06
N PRO A 17 -32.31 33.69 10.81
CA PRO A 17 -32.98 34.46 9.75
C PRO A 17 -32.67 33.85 8.38
N LEU A 18 -33.71 33.66 7.56
CA LEU A 18 -33.56 33.19 6.19
C LEU A 18 -32.68 34.16 5.38
N PRO A 19 -31.78 33.65 4.52
CA PRO A 19 -30.98 34.50 3.67
C PRO A 19 -31.84 35.40 2.78
N VAL A 20 -31.42 36.65 2.57
CA VAL A 20 -32.22 37.66 1.85
C VAL A 20 -32.62 37.19 0.45
N LEU A 21 -31.76 36.46 -0.26
CA LEU A 21 -32.06 35.93 -1.58
C LEU A 21 -33.09 34.79 -1.56
N VAL A 22 -33.18 34.02 -0.48
CA VAL A 22 -34.26 33.02 -0.31
C VAL A 22 -35.61 33.73 -0.16
N ILE A 23 -35.65 34.81 0.61
CA ILE A 23 -36.86 35.63 0.77
C ILE A 23 -37.24 36.27 -0.57
N LEU A 24 -36.25 36.84 -1.28
CA LEU A 24 -36.46 37.41 -2.60
C LEU A 24 -37.00 36.37 -3.58
N ALA A 25 -36.46 35.15 -3.59
CA ALA A 25 -36.93 34.09 -4.47
C ALA A 25 -38.40 33.75 -4.21
N LYS A 26 -38.79 33.66 -2.93
CA LYS A 26 -40.18 33.43 -2.53
C LYS A 26 -41.09 34.58 -2.96
N ASP A 27 -40.70 35.82 -2.70
CA ASP A 27 -41.49 37.01 -3.06
C ASP A 27 -41.67 37.12 -4.58
N VAL A 28 -40.64 36.77 -5.36
CA VAL A 28 -40.70 36.73 -6.84
C VAL A 28 -41.66 35.64 -7.31
N GLY A 29 -41.63 34.44 -6.71
CA GLY A 29 -42.56 33.36 -7.04
C GLY A 29 -44.02 33.69 -6.69
N GLU A 30 -44.26 34.36 -5.57
CA GLU A 30 -45.59 34.86 -5.19
C GLU A 30 -46.07 35.95 -6.16
N LEU A 31 -45.20 36.86 -6.57
CA LEU A 31 -45.50 37.90 -7.54
C LEU A 31 -45.84 37.31 -8.92
N ALA A 32 -45.06 36.34 -9.40
CA ALA A 32 -45.34 35.62 -10.64
C ALA A 32 -46.69 34.90 -10.59
N SER A 33 -46.98 34.21 -9.48
CA SER A 33 -48.26 33.54 -9.27
C SER A 33 -49.45 34.50 -9.26
N HIS A 34 -49.27 35.69 -8.68
CA HIS A 34 -50.30 36.72 -8.64
C HIS A 34 -50.51 37.35 -10.02
N GLU A 35 -49.43 37.68 -10.73
CA GLU A 35 -49.47 38.22 -12.09
C GLU A 35 -50.21 37.27 -13.04
N LYS A 36 -49.82 36.00 -13.05
CA LYS A 36 -50.43 34.92 -13.85
C LYS A 36 -51.94 34.82 -13.66
N LYS A 37 -52.40 34.96 -12.42
CA LYS A 37 -53.82 34.76 -12.05
C LYS A 37 -54.68 35.99 -12.31
N VAL A 38 -54.12 37.19 -12.14
CA VAL A 38 -54.92 38.43 -12.12
C VAL A 38 -54.76 39.23 -13.40
N PHE A 39 -53.53 39.43 -13.87
CA PHE A 39 -53.24 40.37 -14.95
C PHE A 39 -53.13 39.68 -16.30
N SER A 40 -52.47 38.53 -16.39
CA SER A 40 -52.28 37.85 -17.68
C SER A 40 -53.59 37.53 -18.41
N PRO A 41 -54.69 37.08 -17.76
CA PRO A 41 -55.97 36.84 -18.45
C PRO A 41 -56.55 38.10 -19.13
N ILE A 42 -56.29 39.28 -18.56
CA ILE A 42 -56.73 40.57 -19.12
C ILE A 42 -55.81 40.97 -20.29
N LEU A 43 -54.50 40.79 -20.10
CA LEU A 43 -53.47 41.18 -21.06
C LEU A 43 -53.37 40.25 -22.27
N LYS A 44 -53.88 39.02 -22.17
CA LYS A 44 -53.92 38.04 -23.27
C LYS A 44 -54.58 38.55 -24.55
N ARG A 45 -55.52 39.50 -24.45
CA ARG A 45 -56.12 40.13 -25.65
C ARG A 45 -55.12 40.94 -26.48
N TRP A 46 -54.02 41.39 -25.86
CA TRP A 46 -53.02 42.26 -26.47
C TRP A 46 -51.71 41.52 -26.75
N HIS A 47 -51.35 40.56 -25.90
CA HIS A 47 -50.18 39.72 -26.08
C HIS A 47 -50.52 38.27 -25.72
N PRO A 48 -50.44 37.31 -26.68
CA PRO A 48 -50.88 35.94 -26.45
C PRO A 48 -50.09 35.23 -25.33
N LEU A 49 -48.82 35.62 -25.11
CA LEU A 49 -47.92 35.09 -24.08
C LEU A 49 -47.71 36.05 -22.89
N ALA A 50 -48.77 36.71 -22.43
CA ALA A 50 -48.66 37.75 -21.41
C ALA A 50 -47.99 37.28 -20.10
N ALA A 51 -48.32 36.06 -19.62
CA ALA A 51 -47.69 35.51 -18.42
C ALA A 51 -46.24 35.11 -18.68
N GLY A 52 -45.96 34.57 -19.88
CA GLY A 52 -44.61 34.22 -20.32
C GLY A 52 -43.65 35.41 -20.28
N VAL A 53 -44.07 36.58 -20.78
CA VAL A 53 -43.26 37.81 -20.76
C VAL A 53 -43.01 38.29 -19.33
N ALA A 54 -44.02 38.22 -18.47
CA ALA A 54 -43.89 38.64 -17.07
C ALA A 54 -42.91 37.75 -16.30
N VAL A 55 -43.03 36.41 -16.42
CA VAL A 55 -42.11 35.50 -15.74
C VAL A 55 -40.70 35.56 -16.30
N ALA A 56 -40.51 35.81 -17.59
CA ALA A 56 -39.19 36.04 -18.17
C ALA A 56 -38.51 37.31 -17.60
N THR A 57 -39.28 38.38 -17.41
CA THR A 57 -38.79 39.60 -16.77
C THR A 57 -38.40 39.36 -15.31
N LEU A 58 -39.27 38.70 -14.54
CA LEU A 58 -39.01 38.36 -13.14
C LEU A 58 -37.80 37.43 -12.99
N HIS A 59 -37.66 36.48 -13.90
CA HIS A 59 -36.52 35.58 -13.98
C HIS A 59 -35.21 36.36 -14.21
N ALA A 60 -35.17 37.25 -15.20
CA ALA A 60 -33.99 38.08 -15.47
C ALA A 60 -33.60 38.96 -14.26
N CYS A 61 -34.57 39.56 -13.58
CA CYS A 61 -34.33 40.38 -12.40
C CYS A 61 -33.70 39.58 -11.25
N TYR A 62 -34.26 38.42 -10.90
CA TYR A 62 -33.70 37.57 -9.85
C TYR A 62 -32.34 36.98 -10.25
N GLY A 63 -32.21 36.54 -11.50
CA GLY A 63 -30.98 35.97 -12.04
C GLY A 63 -29.77 36.92 -11.94
N ASN A 64 -29.98 38.23 -12.11
CA ASN A 64 -28.92 39.22 -11.94
C ASN A 64 -28.37 39.28 -10.50
N GLU A 65 -29.27 39.25 -9.50
CA GLU A 65 -28.88 39.22 -8.09
C GLU A 65 -28.21 37.89 -7.72
N LEU A 66 -28.76 36.78 -8.20
CA LEU A 66 -28.20 35.45 -7.99
C LEU A 66 -26.79 35.34 -8.57
N LYS A 67 -26.55 35.90 -9.76
CA LYS A 67 -25.24 35.87 -10.41
C LYS A 67 -24.17 36.61 -9.60
N GLN A 68 -24.52 37.75 -8.98
CA GLN A 68 -23.63 38.46 -8.07
C GLN A 68 -23.32 37.64 -6.81
N PHE A 69 -24.31 36.91 -6.29
CA PHE A 69 -24.10 36.02 -5.17
C PHE A 69 -23.16 34.86 -5.51
N ILE A 70 -23.41 34.16 -6.63
CA ILE A 70 -22.59 33.04 -7.09
C ILE A 70 -21.13 33.46 -7.31
N SER A 71 -20.88 34.66 -7.84
CA SER A 71 -19.51 35.15 -8.04
C SER A 71 -18.80 35.52 -6.74
N SER A 72 -19.56 35.82 -5.67
CA SER A 72 -19.01 36.21 -4.37
C SER A 72 -18.69 35.04 -3.44
N ILE A 73 -19.28 33.86 -3.68
CA ILE A 73 -19.15 32.72 -2.78
C ILE A 73 -17.99 31.79 -3.14
N SER A 74 -17.23 31.38 -2.13
CA SER A 74 -16.07 30.48 -2.28
C SER A 74 -16.18 29.20 -1.45
N GLU A 75 -17.09 29.14 -0.47
CA GLU A 75 -17.21 28.03 0.46
C GLU A 75 -18.64 27.48 0.52
N LEU A 76 -18.77 26.19 0.78
CA LEU A 76 -20.06 25.53 0.98
C LEU A 76 -20.61 25.86 2.38
N THR A 77 -21.57 26.77 2.45
CA THR A 77 -22.29 27.12 3.70
C THR A 77 -23.76 26.66 3.63
N PRO A 78 -24.42 26.41 4.78
CA PRO A 78 -25.84 26.08 4.80
C PRO A 78 -26.70 27.12 4.08
N ASP A 79 -26.42 28.41 4.30
CA ASP A 79 -27.13 29.54 3.66
C ASP A 79 -26.97 29.52 2.15
N ALA A 80 -25.77 29.21 1.65
CA ALA A 80 -25.52 29.11 0.22
C ALA A 80 -26.32 27.98 -0.44
N VAL A 81 -26.36 26.81 0.20
CA VAL A 81 -27.14 25.69 -0.32
C VAL A 81 -28.63 26.02 -0.29
N GLN A 82 -29.12 26.70 0.74
CA GLN A 82 -30.51 27.17 0.80
C GLN A 82 -30.84 28.18 -0.31
N ILE A 83 -29.98 29.18 -0.54
CA ILE A 83 -30.16 30.18 -1.61
C ILE A 83 -30.20 29.50 -2.98
N LEU A 84 -29.23 28.63 -3.27
CA LEU A 84 -29.13 27.97 -4.57
C LEU A 84 -30.29 26.99 -4.81
N ARG A 85 -30.78 26.31 -3.76
CA ARG A 85 -32.00 25.48 -3.88
C ARG A 85 -33.26 26.29 -4.09
N ALA A 86 -33.39 27.43 -3.40
CA ALA A 86 -34.52 28.33 -3.62
C ALA A 86 -34.51 28.91 -5.04
N ALA A 87 -33.32 29.23 -5.56
CA ALA A 87 -33.12 29.67 -6.93
C ALA A 87 -33.51 28.59 -7.96
N ASP A 88 -33.02 27.36 -7.79
CA ASP A 88 -33.35 26.22 -8.67
C ASP A 88 -34.85 25.95 -8.70
N LYS A 89 -35.50 25.99 -7.54
CA LYS A 89 -36.96 25.83 -7.45
C LYS A 89 -37.70 26.98 -8.14
N LEU A 90 -37.30 28.23 -7.89
CA LEU A 90 -37.92 29.39 -8.51
C LEU A 90 -37.81 29.33 -10.04
N GLU A 91 -36.63 28.97 -10.56
CA GLU A 91 -36.43 28.76 -12.00
C GLU A 91 -37.44 27.76 -12.56
N GLN A 92 -37.55 26.58 -11.95
CA GLN A 92 -38.49 25.54 -12.38
C GLN A 92 -39.93 26.06 -12.39
N ASP A 93 -40.36 26.76 -11.34
CA ASP A 93 -41.73 27.31 -11.23
C ASP A 93 -42.01 28.39 -12.31
N LEU A 94 -41.04 29.26 -12.59
CA LEU A 94 -41.16 30.31 -13.61
C LEU A 94 -41.13 29.74 -15.02
N VAL A 95 -40.21 28.82 -15.30
CA VAL A 95 -40.11 28.13 -16.60
C VAL A 95 -41.39 27.33 -16.87
N GLN A 96 -41.91 26.61 -15.87
CA GLN A 96 -43.18 25.88 -16.01
C GLN A 96 -44.32 26.83 -16.36
N THR A 97 -44.38 28.01 -15.74
CA THR A 97 -45.38 29.01 -16.07
C THR A 97 -45.25 29.54 -17.50
N ALA A 98 -44.01 29.78 -17.97
CA ALA A 98 -43.77 30.20 -19.35
C ALA A 98 -44.20 29.13 -20.35
N VAL A 99 -43.89 27.85 -20.07
CA VAL A 99 -44.29 26.72 -20.92
C VAL A 99 -45.82 26.60 -20.98
N GLU A 100 -46.50 26.65 -19.84
CA GLU A 100 -47.98 26.57 -19.78
C GLU A 100 -48.67 27.72 -20.53
N ASP A 101 -48.08 28.93 -20.53
CA ASP A 101 -48.65 30.06 -21.27
C ASP A 101 -48.49 29.92 -22.79
N SER A 102 -47.58 29.05 -23.23
CA SER A 102 -47.16 28.91 -24.63
C SER A 102 -47.77 27.72 -25.39
N VAL A 103 -48.69 26.98 -24.75
CA VAL A 103 -49.32 25.78 -25.32
C VAL A 103 -49.98 26.04 -26.67
N ASP A 104 -50.60 27.20 -26.85
CA ASP A 104 -51.33 27.58 -28.07
C ASP A 104 -50.49 28.47 -29.03
N SER A 105 -49.16 28.53 -28.82
CA SER A 105 -48.26 29.40 -29.60
C SER A 105 -47.64 28.71 -30.81
N ASP A 106 -47.53 29.43 -31.94
CA ASP A 106 -46.94 28.92 -33.19
C ASP A 106 -45.46 28.51 -33.05
N ASP A 107 -44.71 29.15 -32.14
CA ASP A 107 -43.30 28.82 -31.87
C ASP A 107 -43.12 27.85 -30.69
N GLY A 108 -44.22 27.43 -30.05
CA GLY A 108 -44.23 26.59 -28.85
C GLY A 108 -43.49 27.19 -27.66
N GLY A 109 -43.45 28.52 -27.53
CA GLY A 109 -42.80 29.23 -26.42
C GLY A 109 -41.28 29.39 -26.55
N LYS A 110 -40.69 28.99 -27.68
CA LYS A 110 -39.23 29.03 -27.89
C LYS A 110 -38.64 30.43 -27.75
N GLY A 111 -39.35 31.48 -28.15
CA GLY A 111 -38.91 32.86 -27.97
C GLY A 111 -38.73 33.23 -26.50
N ILE A 112 -39.74 32.97 -25.67
CA ILE A 112 -39.73 33.29 -24.24
C ILE A 112 -38.69 32.48 -23.48
N ILE A 113 -38.58 31.17 -23.77
CA ILE A 113 -37.58 30.31 -23.11
C ILE A 113 -36.15 30.76 -23.42
N ARG A 114 -35.87 31.33 -24.60
CA ARG A 114 -34.55 31.90 -24.92
C ARG A 114 -34.21 33.14 -24.07
N GLU A 115 -35.20 33.85 -23.57
CA GLU A 115 -35.03 34.99 -22.67
C GLU A 115 -34.81 34.57 -21.21
N MET A 116 -34.97 33.27 -20.91
CA MET A 116 -34.80 32.68 -19.58
C MET A 116 -33.59 31.72 -19.56
N PRO A 117 -32.35 32.22 -19.69
CA PRO A 117 -31.17 31.37 -19.61
C PRO A 117 -31.04 30.76 -18.22
N PRO A 118 -30.62 29.50 -18.09
CA PRO A 118 -30.60 28.82 -16.79
C PRO A 118 -29.70 29.55 -15.78
N TYR A 119 -30.13 29.58 -14.53
CA TYR A 119 -29.43 30.09 -13.36
C TYR A 119 -28.19 29.26 -13.01
N GLU A 120 -28.10 28.03 -13.49
CA GLU A 120 -27.01 27.09 -13.20
C GLU A 120 -26.83 26.80 -11.70
N ALA A 121 -27.90 26.95 -10.90
CA ALA A 121 -27.84 26.82 -9.46
C ALA A 121 -27.34 25.44 -9.00
N GLN A 122 -27.77 24.37 -9.67
CA GLN A 122 -27.26 23.01 -9.39
C GLN A 122 -25.77 22.87 -9.73
N ALA A 123 -25.29 23.47 -10.82
CA ALA A 123 -23.88 23.45 -11.18
C ALA A 123 -23.03 24.24 -10.16
N ALA A 124 -23.55 25.37 -9.65
CA ALA A 124 -22.91 26.12 -8.58
C ALA A 124 -22.81 25.31 -7.27
N ILE A 125 -23.88 24.60 -6.88
CA ILE A 125 -23.84 23.66 -5.74
C ILE A 125 -22.79 22.58 -5.96
N ALA A 126 -22.78 21.93 -7.14
CA ALA A 126 -21.84 20.87 -7.47
C ALA A 126 -20.38 21.35 -7.33
N ASN A 127 -20.07 22.55 -7.82
CA ASN A 127 -18.75 23.15 -7.72
C ASN A 127 -18.35 23.44 -6.26
N LEU A 128 -19.26 24.00 -5.45
CA LEU A 128 -19.02 24.24 -4.02
C LEU A 128 -18.77 22.93 -3.27
N VAL A 129 -19.54 21.88 -3.57
CA VAL A 129 -19.34 20.55 -2.97
C VAL A 129 -17.99 19.97 -3.41
N LYS A 130 -17.58 20.11 -4.67
CA LYS A 130 -16.25 19.68 -5.14
C LYS A 130 -15.11 20.38 -4.41
N VAL A 131 -15.22 21.69 -4.18
CA VAL A 131 -14.25 22.45 -3.38
C VAL A 131 -14.22 21.95 -1.93
N TRP A 132 -15.40 21.73 -1.33
CA TRP A 132 -15.53 21.17 0.02
C TRP A 132 -14.89 19.77 0.13
N MET A 133 -15.16 18.87 -0.83
CA MET A 133 -14.59 17.52 -0.87
C MET A 133 -13.06 17.60 -0.93
N LYS A 134 -12.52 18.44 -1.82
CA LYS A 134 -11.07 18.65 -1.95
C LYS A 134 -10.46 19.10 -0.62
N MET A 135 -11.03 20.11 0.03
CA MET A 135 -10.56 20.60 1.32
C MET A 135 -10.54 19.52 2.40
N ARG A 136 -11.57 18.67 2.47
CA ARG A 136 -11.67 17.55 3.43
C ARG A 136 -10.60 16.49 3.15
N LEU A 137 -10.38 16.14 1.89
CA LEU A 137 -9.37 15.17 1.46
C LEU A 137 -7.94 15.68 1.72
N ASP A 138 -7.66 16.94 1.41
CA ASP A 138 -6.35 17.55 1.67
C ASP A 138 -6.04 17.56 3.18
N LYS A 139 -7.02 17.94 4.02
CA LYS A 139 -6.89 17.88 5.48
C LYS A 139 -6.70 16.45 6.00
N MET A 140 -7.38 15.46 5.40
CA MET A 140 -7.19 14.05 5.75
C MET A 140 -5.76 13.60 5.42
N LYS A 141 -5.21 14.00 4.27
CA LYS A 141 -3.84 13.70 3.87
C LYS A 141 -2.81 14.31 4.82
N GLU A 142 -2.98 15.57 5.22
CA GLU A 142 -2.12 16.20 6.24
C GLU A 142 -2.18 15.49 7.59
N ARG A 143 -3.38 15.04 8.00
CA ARG A 143 -3.55 14.22 9.21
C ARG A 143 -2.82 12.88 9.08
N ILE A 144 -2.88 12.22 7.92
CA ILE A 144 -2.14 10.98 7.65
C ILE A 144 -0.64 11.21 7.83
N ASP A 145 -0.08 12.25 7.22
CA ASP A 145 1.35 12.56 7.33
C ASP A 145 1.77 12.78 8.79
N ARG A 146 1.00 13.57 9.55
CA ARG A 146 1.28 13.82 10.97
C ARG A 146 1.17 12.57 11.82
N ASN A 147 0.12 11.77 11.62
CA ASN A 147 -0.12 10.57 12.41
C ASN A 147 0.96 9.51 12.16
N ILE A 148 1.38 9.31 10.91
CA ILE A 148 2.43 8.34 10.57
C ILE A 148 3.79 8.76 11.12
N GLN A 149 4.11 10.07 11.12
CA GLN A 149 5.34 10.58 11.72
C GLN A 149 5.43 10.31 13.23
N GLN A 150 4.28 10.29 13.92
CA GLN A 150 4.19 10.05 15.35
C GLN A 150 3.97 8.57 15.70
N GLU A 151 3.81 7.70 14.70
CA GLU A 151 3.44 6.30 14.89
C GLU A 151 4.64 5.48 15.37
N ALA A 152 4.49 4.88 16.56
CA ALA A 152 5.52 4.02 17.16
C ALA A 152 5.44 2.57 16.70
N TRP A 153 4.32 2.17 16.07
CA TRP A 153 4.06 0.79 15.61
C TRP A 153 4.21 -0.25 16.73
N ASN A 154 3.74 0.10 17.93
CA ASN A 154 3.92 -0.73 19.12
C ASN A 154 2.93 -1.91 19.13
N PRO A 155 3.39 -3.18 19.17
CA PRO A 155 2.51 -4.35 19.20
C PRO A 155 1.62 -4.45 20.44
N ARG A 156 1.97 -3.74 21.53
CA ARG A 156 1.18 -3.70 22.77
C ARG A 156 0.17 -2.54 22.84
N ALA A 157 0.10 -1.69 21.81
CA ALA A 157 -0.76 -0.51 21.82
C ALA A 157 -2.26 -0.85 21.76
N SER A 158 -2.62 -2.00 21.20
CA SER A 158 -4.00 -2.48 21.14
C SER A 158 -4.05 -4.00 21.24
N GLN A 159 -5.17 -4.55 21.73
CA GLN A 159 -5.37 -6.01 21.82
C GLN A 159 -5.27 -6.71 20.46
N GLU A 160 -5.56 -6.01 19.36
CA GLU A 160 -5.47 -6.53 17.99
C GLU A 160 -4.12 -6.23 17.29
N GLY A 161 -3.17 -5.60 17.98
CA GLY A 161 -1.86 -5.24 17.39
C GLY A 161 -1.98 -4.28 16.20
N LEU A 162 -2.96 -3.39 16.25
CA LEU A 162 -3.27 -2.37 15.25
C LEU A 162 -2.68 -1.01 15.60
N ALA A 163 -2.26 -0.27 14.58
CA ALA A 163 -1.80 1.10 14.70
C ALA A 163 -2.98 2.07 14.96
N PRO A 164 -2.92 2.92 16.00
CA PRO A 164 -3.94 3.94 16.26
C PRO A 164 -4.20 4.87 15.08
N SER A 165 -3.16 5.17 14.29
CA SER A 165 -3.28 5.99 13.08
C SER A 165 -4.28 5.43 12.07
N ALA A 166 -4.39 4.12 11.90
CA ALA A 166 -5.34 3.51 10.97
C ALA A 166 -6.79 3.60 11.47
N ILE A 167 -7.00 3.44 12.78
CA ILE A 167 -8.32 3.59 13.40
C ILE A 167 -8.82 5.02 13.19
N GLU A 168 -7.95 6.02 13.42
CA GLU A 168 -8.29 7.42 13.20
C GLU A 168 -8.58 7.72 11.72
N VAL A 169 -7.81 7.15 10.79
CA VAL A 169 -8.03 7.34 9.34
C VAL A 169 -9.38 6.76 8.92
N LEU A 170 -9.74 5.56 9.37
CA LEU A 170 -11.05 4.96 9.08
C LEU A 170 -12.19 5.77 9.70
N ARG A 171 -12.01 6.27 10.92
CA ARG A 171 -12.98 7.15 11.59
C ARG A 171 -13.20 8.45 10.80
N VAL A 172 -12.13 9.07 10.30
CA VAL A 172 -12.22 10.29 9.47
C VAL A 172 -12.94 10.02 8.15
N ILE A 173 -12.78 8.84 7.55
CA ILE A 173 -13.54 8.45 6.36
C ILE A 173 -15.04 8.43 6.66
N ASP A 174 -15.42 7.78 7.77
CA ASP A 174 -16.82 7.75 8.19
C ASP A 174 -17.37 9.15 8.45
N GLU A 175 -16.62 10.02 9.15
CA GLU A 175 -17.00 11.42 9.36
C GLU A 175 -17.22 12.20 8.05
N ILE A 176 -16.36 11.99 7.04
CA ILE A 176 -16.47 12.66 5.74
C ILE A 176 -17.71 12.15 4.98
N LEU A 177 -17.95 10.84 4.99
CA LEU A 177 -19.11 10.24 4.34
C LEU A 177 -20.41 10.70 4.99
N ASP A 178 -20.49 10.67 6.32
CA ASP A 178 -21.65 11.16 7.07
C ASP A 178 -21.92 12.63 6.76
N ALA A 179 -20.88 13.47 6.82
CA ALA A 179 -21.02 14.89 6.50
C ALA A 179 -21.49 15.13 5.05
N PHE A 180 -21.00 14.34 4.09
CA PHE A 180 -21.43 14.41 2.69
C PHE A 180 -22.91 14.06 2.53
N PHE A 181 -23.36 12.96 3.13
CA PHE A 181 -24.76 12.54 3.03
C PHE A 181 -25.74 13.43 3.80
N GLN A 182 -25.26 14.18 4.80
CA GLN A 182 -26.05 15.21 5.49
C GLN A 182 -26.21 16.51 4.68
N LEU A 183 -25.43 16.71 3.60
CA LEU A 183 -25.59 17.89 2.75
C LEU A 183 -26.98 17.88 2.10
N PRO A 184 -27.75 18.98 2.17
CA PRO A 184 -29.10 19.01 1.62
C PRO A 184 -29.07 19.26 0.11
N ILE A 185 -28.46 18.36 -0.68
CA ILE A 185 -28.26 18.49 -2.13
C ILE A 185 -28.95 17.36 -2.89
N PRO A 186 -29.41 17.57 -4.14
CA PRO A 186 -30.06 16.53 -4.95
C PRO A 186 -29.08 15.66 -5.76
N MET A 187 -27.78 15.85 -5.62
CA MET A 187 -26.75 15.34 -6.54
C MET A 187 -25.74 14.39 -5.88
N HIS A 188 -26.08 13.79 -4.74
CA HIS A 188 -25.19 12.81 -4.09
C HIS A 188 -24.76 11.68 -5.02
N PRO A 189 -25.64 11.02 -5.80
CA PRO A 189 -25.23 9.92 -6.67
C PRO A 189 -24.19 10.35 -7.70
N ALA A 190 -24.30 11.56 -8.24
CA ALA A 190 -23.39 12.10 -9.24
C ALA A 190 -22.01 12.50 -8.67
N LEU A 191 -21.95 12.96 -7.42
CA LEU A 191 -20.71 13.43 -6.78
C LEU A 191 -20.00 12.36 -5.94
N LEU A 192 -20.72 11.32 -5.52
CA LEU A 192 -20.19 10.24 -4.69
C LEU A 192 -18.99 9.51 -5.32
N PRO A 193 -18.96 9.19 -6.64
CA PRO A 193 -17.80 8.55 -7.26
C PRO A 193 -16.50 9.36 -7.09
N ASP A 194 -16.56 10.68 -7.25
CA ASP A 194 -15.41 11.58 -7.07
C ASP A 194 -14.91 11.55 -5.60
N LEU A 195 -15.84 11.56 -4.64
CA LEU A 195 -15.52 11.47 -3.22
C LEU A 195 -14.85 10.12 -2.88
N VAL A 196 -15.44 9.01 -3.32
CA VAL A 196 -14.92 7.66 -3.08
C VAL A 196 -13.54 7.49 -3.71
N ALA A 197 -13.34 7.96 -4.94
CA ALA A 197 -12.03 7.96 -5.59
C ALA A 197 -10.99 8.79 -4.82
N GLY A 198 -11.40 9.93 -4.26
CA GLY A 198 -10.55 10.76 -3.41
C GLY A 198 -10.15 10.08 -2.10
N LEU A 199 -11.11 9.45 -1.42
CA LEU A 199 -10.89 8.68 -0.19
C LEU A 199 -9.98 7.47 -0.45
N ASP A 200 -10.20 6.74 -1.55
CA ASP A 200 -9.37 5.61 -1.96
C ASP A 200 -7.91 6.04 -2.22
N ARG A 201 -7.69 7.17 -2.88
CA ARG A 201 -6.33 7.73 -3.04
C ARG A 201 -5.69 8.11 -1.71
N CYS A 202 -6.45 8.64 -0.74
CA CYS A 202 -5.93 8.95 0.59
C CYS A 202 -5.54 7.69 1.37
N LEU A 203 -6.34 6.63 1.28
CA LEU A 203 -6.01 5.33 1.88
C LEU A 203 -4.81 4.68 1.20
N GLN A 204 -4.74 4.66 -0.13
CA GLN A 204 -3.57 4.19 -0.86
C GLN A 204 -2.31 4.95 -0.43
N TYR A 205 -2.43 6.27 -0.22
CA TYR A 205 -1.35 7.09 0.30
C TYR A 205 -0.91 6.66 1.71
N PHE A 206 -1.87 6.41 2.62
CA PHE A 206 -1.59 5.84 3.93
C PHE A 206 -0.82 4.53 3.83
N VAL A 207 -1.25 3.60 2.97
CA VAL A 207 -0.57 2.30 2.75
C VAL A 207 0.89 2.51 2.31
N SER A 208 1.11 3.40 1.35
CA SER A 208 2.46 3.73 0.85
C SER A 208 3.36 4.27 1.96
N LYS A 209 2.83 5.18 2.78
CA LYS A 209 3.55 5.76 3.92
C LYS A 209 3.81 4.75 5.03
N ALA A 210 2.84 3.90 5.37
CA ALA A 210 3.00 2.84 6.35
C ALA A 210 4.12 1.86 5.97
N LYS A 211 4.27 1.56 4.68
CA LYS A 211 5.34 0.72 4.13
C LYS A 211 6.71 1.41 4.09
N SER A 212 6.74 2.73 3.96
CA SER A 212 7.99 3.47 3.78
C SER A 212 8.98 3.23 4.94
N GLY A 213 10.28 3.16 4.63
CA GLY A 213 11.34 2.94 5.63
C GLY A 213 11.43 1.53 6.22
N CYS A 214 10.64 0.55 5.73
CA CYS A 214 10.66 -0.82 6.25
C CYS A 214 11.75 -1.72 5.66
N GLY A 215 12.51 -1.23 4.67
CA GLY A 215 13.50 -2.00 3.95
C GLY A 215 12.89 -3.00 2.95
N THR A 216 13.77 -3.68 2.23
CA THR A 216 13.45 -4.73 1.26
C THR A 216 14.39 -5.91 1.46
N ARG A 217 14.16 -7.03 0.75
CA ARG A 217 15.10 -8.17 0.69
C ARG A 217 16.55 -7.74 0.51
N SER A 218 16.83 -6.88 -0.47
CA SER A 218 18.19 -6.40 -0.76
C SER A 218 18.79 -5.50 0.31
N THR A 219 17.97 -4.91 1.18
CA THR A 219 18.43 -4.05 2.28
C THR A 219 19.11 -4.87 3.38
N PHE A 220 18.66 -6.11 3.60
CA PHE A 220 19.13 -6.95 4.71
C PHE A 220 20.17 -7.99 4.30
N LEU A 221 20.28 -8.32 3.00
CA LEU A 221 21.26 -9.30 2.54
C LEU A 221 22.70 -8.80 2.74
N PRO A 222 23.59 -9.62 3.33
CA PRO A 222 24.99 -9.23 3.50
C PRO A 222 25.70 -9.19 2.15
N THR A 223 26.72 -8.34 2.05
CA THR A 223 27.58 -8.32 0.87
C THR A 223 28.41 -9.59 0.82
N MET A 224 28.43 -10.23 -0.36
CA MET A 224 29.19 -11.47 -0.54
C MET A 224 30.70 -11.22 -0.34
N PRO A 225 31.38 -12.03 0.49
CA PRO A 225 32.82 -11.92 0.69
C PRO A 225 33.55 -12.27 -0.61
N ALA A 226 34.76 -11.72 -0.75
CA ALA A 226 35.60 -12.03 -1.90
C ALA A 226 36.01 -13.51 -1.92
N LEU A 227 36.18 -14.06 -3.12
CA LEU A 227 36.48 -15.47 -3.31
C LEU A 227 37.87 -15.81 -2.76
N THR A 228 37.91 -16.81 -1.88
CA THR A 228 39.12 -17.36 -1.29
C THR A 228 39.17 -18.87 -1.48
N ARG A 229 40.34 -19.48 -1.35
CA ARG A 229 40.49 -20.94 -1.29
C ARG A 229 40.88 -21.41 0.11
N CYS A 230 40.45 -22.59 0.51
CA CYS A 230 40.76 -23.14 1.84
C CYS A 230 42.28 -23.26 2.13
N PRO A 231 42.75 -22.81 3.30
CA PRO A 231 44.10 -23.08 3.76
C PRO A 231 44.21 -24.53 4.24
N ILE A 232 44.84 -25.39 3.44
CA ILE A 232 45.14 -26.77 3.86
C ILE A 232 46.11 -26.72 5.05
N GLY A 233 45.66 -27.19 6.22
CA GLY A 233 46.46 -27.36 7.42
C GLY A 233 46.55 -28.83 7.81
N SER A 234 47.77 -29.34 7.99
CA SER A 234 48.02 -30.65 8.59
C SER A 234 47.30 -30.76 9.93
N LYS A 235 46.50 -31.83 10.12
CA LYS A 235 45.92 -32.22 11.42
C LYS A 235 46.98 -32.76 12.40
N LEU A 236 48.14 -32.10 12.50
CA LEU A 236 49.19 -32.40 13.48
C LEU A 236 49.75 -31.08 14.02
N GLY A 237 49.15 -30.64 15.11
CA GLY A 237 49.52 -29.39 15.76
C GLY A 237 48.54 -29.03 16.86
N VAL A 238 48.50 -29.84 17.92
CA VAL A 238 48.09 -29.39 19.25
C VAL A 238 49.10 -28.32 19.69
N PHE A 239 48.99 -27.13 19.12
CA PHE A 239 49.55 -25.92 19.71
C PHE A 239 48.36 -25.07 20.10
N LYS A 240 48.06 -25.10 21.41
CA LYS A 240 47.38 -24.03 22.10
C LYS A 240 48.18 -22.74 21.91
N LYS A 241 48.11 -22.13 20.73
CA LYS A 241 48.29 -20.69 20.64
C LYS A 241 46.99 -20.10 21.13
N LYS A 242 47.04 -19.68 22.38
CA LYS A 242 46.14 -18.70 22.97
C LYS A 242 46.33 -17.40 22.18
N ASP A 243 45.85 -17.39 20.94
CA ASP A 243 45.62 -16.14 20.24
C ASP A 243 44.49 -15.48 21.02
N LYS A 244 44.84 -14.36 21.67
CA LYS A 244 43.90 -13.43 22.29
C LYS A 244 42.70 -13.29 21.36
N PRO A 245 41.47 -13.16 21.86
CA PRO A 245 40.41 -12.66 21.00
C PRO A 245 40.95 -11.35 20.45
N VAL A 246 41.27 -11.34 19.16
CA VAL A 246 41.31 -10.09 18.43
C VAL A 246 39.88 -9.66 18.58
N ASN A 247 39.65 -8.76 19.54
CA ASN A 247 38.60 -7.77 19.44
C ASN A 247 38.72 -7.35 17.99
N SER A 248 37.82 -7.88 17.15
CA SER A 248 37.46 -7.24 15.92
C SER A 248 36.92 -5.93 16.44
N GLN A 249 37.82 -4.96 16.60
CA GLN A 249 37.46 -3.57 16.70
C GLN A 249 36.51 -3.44 15.53
N ARG A 250 35.24 -3.29 15.89
CA ARG A 250 34.28 -2.57 15.09
C ARG A 250 35.04 -1.36 14.56
N LYS A 251 35.65 -1.49 13.40
CA LYS A 251 35.51 -0.46 12.38
C LYS A 251 34.06 -0.59 11.98
N SER A 252 33.21 -0.07 12.88
CA SER A 252 32.09 0.71 12.42
C SER A 252 32.70 1.69 11.45
N SER A 253 32.61 1.39 10.16
CA SER A 253 32.38 2.43 9.19
C SER A 253 31.09 3.13 9.61
N GLN A 254 31.22 3.98 10.63
CA GLN A 254 30.43 5.17 10.83
C GLN A 254 30.79 6.08 9.66
N VAL A 255 30.33 5.73 8.48
CA VAL A 255 29.74 6.75 7.62
C VAL A 255 28.33 6.83 8.17
N ALA A 256 28.13 7.80 9.06
CA ALA A 256 26.81 8.23 9.46
C ALA A 256 26.11 8.73 8.20
N VAL A 257 25.43 7.83 7.49
CA VAL A 257 24.33 8.17 6.61
C VAL A 257 23.09 8.04 7.48
N ASN A 258 22.76 9.15 8.14
CA ASN A 258 21.48 9.48 8.77
C ASN A 258 20.45 8.33 8.93
N GLY A 259 20.14 7.97 10.17
CA GLY A 259 18.84 7.39 10.56
C GLY A 259 18.86 5.94 11.01
N ASP A 260 19.19 5.74 12.29
CA ASP A 260 18.96 4.49 13.04
C ASP A 260 17.45 4.29 13.31
N THR A 261 16.67 4.14 12.24
CA THR A 261 15.19 4.00 12.25
C THR A 261 14.74 2.75 11.47
N ALA A 262 15.52 1.67 11.49
CA ALA A 262 15.09 0.41 10.89
C ALA A 262 14.05 -0.25 11.80
N SER A 263 12.77 -0.17 11.43
CA SER A 263 11.66 -0.79 12.17
C SER A 263 11.95 -2.25 12.53
N GLY A 264 11.84 -2.61 13.81
CA GLY A 264 12.03 -3.99 14.28
C GLY A 264 10.96 -4.94 13.73
N VAL A 265 11.22 -6.25 13.79
CA VAL A 265 10.27 -7.27 13.33
C VAL A 265 8.88 -7.11 13.95
N PRO A 266 8.71 -6.88 15.27
CA PRO A 266 7.39 -6.66 15.85
C PRO A 266 6.65 -5.43 15.26
N GLN A 267 7.38 -4.34 14.98
CA GLN A 267 6.80 -3.15 14.34
C GLN A 267 6.38 -3.41 12.90
N LEU A 268 7.08 -4.29 12.17
CA LEU A 268 6.67 -4.72 10.83
C LEU A 268 5.41 -5.59 10.89
N CYS A 269 5.29 -6.47 11.90
CA CYS A 269 4.08 -7.27 12.13
C CYS A 269 2.84 -6.38 12.39
N VAL A 270 2.97 -5.33 13.21
CA VAL A 270 1.88 -4.35 13.46
C VAL A 270 1.44 -3.66 12.18
N ARG A 271 2.38 -3.26 11.32
CA ARG A 271 2.06 -2.69 10.01
C ARG A 271 1.26 -3.66 9.16
N ILE A 272 1.70 -4.92 9.09
CA ILE A 272 1.01 -5.96 8.32
C ILE A 272 -0.42 -6.17 8.83
N ASN A 273 -0.62 -6.28 10.14
CA ASN A 273 -1.95 -6.39 10.75
C ASN A 273 -2.82 -5.18 10.43
N THR A 274 -2.24 -3.99 10.53
CA THR A 274 -2.92 -2.72 10.23
C THR A 274 -3.43 -2.68 8.79
N LEU A 275 -2.58 -3.04 7.83
CA LEU A 275 -2.96 -3.07 6.40
C LEU A 275 -4.02 -4.13 6.11
N HIS A 276 -3.94 -5.28 6.78
CA HIS A 276 -4.96 -6.33 6.66
C HIS A 276 -6.31 -5.86 7.21
N LYS A 277 -6.30 -5.16 8.35
CA LYS A 277 -7.52 -4.60 8.96
C LYS A 277 -8.14 -3.53 8.07
N ILE A 278 -7.36 -2.59 7.54
CA ILE A 278 -7.86 -1.58 6.59
C ILE A 278 -8.56 -2.27 5.42
N ARG A 279 -7.93 -3.29 4.83
CA ARG A 279 -8.54 -4.06 3.74
C ARG A 279 -9.86 -4.73 4.15
N ALA A 280 -9.95 -5.29 5.35
CA ALA A 280 -11.17 -5.93 5.83
C ALA A 280 -12.30 -4.91 6.13
N GLU A 281 -11.95 -3.74 6.67
CA GLU A 281 -12.90 -2.68 7.00
C GLU A 281 -13.46 -1.97 5.75
N LEU A 282 -12.71 -1.96 4.64
CA LEU A 282 -13.19 -1.40 3.38
C LEU A 282 -14.51 -2.03 2.91
N GLU A 283 -14.68 -3.34 3.06
CA GLU A 283 -15.95 -4.00 2.73
C GLU A 283 -17.12 -3.48 3.59
N ALA A 284 -16.86 -3.11 4.84
CA ALA A 284 -17.86 -2.53 5.73
C ALA A 284 -18.17 -1.08 5.34
N VAL A 285 -17.16 -0.28 4.99
CA VAL A 285 -17.33 1.08 4.46
C VAL A 285 -18.18 1.07 3.18
N GLU A 286 -17.90 0.16 2.25
CA GLU A 286 -18.66 0.03 1.01
C GLU A 286 -20.13 -0.27 1.25
N LYS A 287 -20.42 -1.20 2.17
CA LYS A 287 -21.79 -1.52 2.60
C LYS A 287 -22.48 -0.29 3.19
N ARG A 288 -21.81 0.46 4.06
CA ARG A 288 -22.35 1.71 4.63
C ARG A 288 -22.67 2.73 3.54
N ILE A 289 -21.77 2.96 2.59
CA ILE A 289 -22.01 3.87 1.46
C ILE A 289 -23.27 3.45 0.69
N ILE A 290 -23.45 2.16 0.44
CA ILE A 290 -24.66 1.65 -0.24
C ILE A 290 -25.91 1.95 0.60
N THR A 291 -25.85 1.73 1.91
CA THR A 291 -26.97 2.04 2.83
C THR A 291 -27.31 3.53 2.84
N HIS A 292 -26.31 4.41 2.94
CA HIS A 292 -26.54 5.86 2.88
C HIS A 292 -27.16 6.28 1.56
N LEU A 293 -26.64 5.78 0.44
CA LEU A 293 -27.17 6.10 -0.89
C LEU A 293 -28.63 5.65 -1.05
N ARG A 294 -29.01 4.48 -0.52
CA ARG A 294 -30.41 4.00 -0.52
C ARG A 294 -31.36 4.88 0.28
N ASN A 295 -30.85 5.54 1.31
CA ASN A 295 -31.65 6.42 2.16
C ASN A 295 -31.71 7.86 1.64
N CYS A 296 -31.02 8.18 0.54
CA CYS A 296 -31.06 9.52 -0.07
C CYS A 296 -32.29 9.71 -0.94
N GLU A 297 -33.01 10.81 -0.73
CA GLU A 297 -34.16 11.23 -1.55
C GLU A 297 -33.81 11.42 -3.04
N SER A 298 -32.54 11.68 -3.34
CA SER A 298 -32.02 11.91 -4.69
C SER A 298 -31.66 10.65 -5.47
N ALA A 299 -31.67 9.46 -4.85
CA ALA A 299 -31.22 8.23 -5.50
C ALA A 299 -32.32 7.59 -6.36
N ARG A 300 -31.97 7.20 -7.58
CA ARG A 300 -32.86 6.47 -8.52
C ARG A 300 -32.45 5.01 -8.64
N GLU A 301 -33.38 4.14 -9.08
CA GLU A 301 -33.11 2.70 -9.26
C GLU A 301 -31.88 2.41 -10.17
N GLU A 302 -31.64 3.28 -11.15
CA GLU A 302 -30.52 3.22 -12.09
C GLU A 302 -29.14 3.57 -11.47
N ASP A 303 -29.13 4.34 -10.38
CA ASP A 303 -27.89 4.69 -9.66
C ASP A 303 -27.30 3.48 -8.93
N PHE A 304 -28.11 2.43 -8.74
CA PHE A 304 -27.69 1.17 -8.12
C PHE A 304 -27.23 0.12 -9.14
N SER A 305 -27.74 0.17 -10.38
CA SER A 305 -27.40 -0.80 -11.43
C SER A 305 -26.08 -0.46 -12.14
N ASN A 306 -25.76 0.82 -12.34
CA ASN A 306 -24.44 1.27 -12.84
C ASN A 306 -23.39 1.49 -11.74
N GLY A 307 -23.79 1.46 -10.45
CA GLY A 307 -22.96 1.70 -9.27
C GLY A 307 -22.34 0.45 -8.61
N THR A 308 -22.37 -0.70 -9.29
CA THR A 308 -21.68 -1.95 -8.91
C THR A 308 -20.24 -2.04 -9.43
N GLY A 309 -19.67 -0.93 -9.90
CA GLY A 309 -18.22 -0.79 -9.99
C GLY A 309 -17.60 -1.00 -8.60
N LYS A 310 -16.49 -1.74 -8.53
CA LYS A 310 -15.80 -1.95 -7.26
C LYS A 310 -15.46 -0.57 -6.68
N LYS A 311 -16.01 -0.26 -5.49
CA LYS A 311 -15.58 0.92 -4.75
C LYS A 311 -14.18 0.61 -4.19
N PHE A 312 -13.38 1.64 -3.94
CA PHE A 312 -12.01 1.49 -3.44
C PHE A 312 -11.15 0.50 -4.24
N GLU A 313 -10.92 0.72 -5.53
CA GLU A 313 -10.17 -0.22 -6.37
C GLU A 313 -8.66 -0.24 -6.05
N LEU A 314 -8.10 0.90 -5.63
CA LEU A 314 -6.65 1.08 -5.46
C LEU A 314 -6.15 0.51 -4.12
N THR A 315 -6.87 0.78 -3.04
CA THR A 315 -6.40 0.44 -1.68
C THR A 315 -6.27 -1.05 -1.41
N PRO A 316 -7.23 -1.94 -1.78
CA PRO A 316 -7.12 -3.38 -1.54
C PRO A 316 -5.90 -4.00 -2.22
N ALA A 317 -5.62 -3.60 -3.47
CA ALA A 317 -4.46 -4.05 -4.22
C ALA A 317 -3.16 -3.53 -3.57
N ALA A 318 -3.11 -2.26 -3.19
CA ALA A 318 -1.96 -1.66 -2.51
C ALA A 318 -1.69 -2.34 -1.14
N CYS A 319 -2.74 -2.65 -0.37
CA CYS A 319 -2.61 -3.37 0.90
C CYS A 319 -2.02 -4.76 0.69
N LEU A 320 -2.51 -5.52 -0.30
CA LEU A 320 -2.00 -6.84 -0.62
C LEU A 320 -0.51 -6.81 -1.02
N GLU A 321 -0.14 -5.89 -1.91
CA GLU A 321 1.24 -5.72 -2.34
C GLU A 321 2.15 -5.32 -1.17
N ALA A 322 1.72 -4.37 -0.35
CA ALA A 322 2.47 -3.92 0.82
C ALA A 322 2.62 -5.04 1.86
N ILE A 323 1.58 -5.83 2.12
CA ILE A 323 1.67 -7.01 3.00
C ILE A 323 2.69 -8.01 2.46
N HIS A 324 2.70 -8.28 1.15
CA HIS A 324 3.68 -9.18 0.55
C HIS A 324 5.12 -8.69 0.72
N GLN A 325 5.36 -7.40 0.47
CA GLN A 325 6.70 -6.81 0.58
C GLN A 325 7.18 -6.73 2.03
N LEU A 326 6.29 -6.36 2.96
CA LEU A 326 6.61 -6.33 4.39
C LEU A 326 6.85 -7.74 4.95
N SER A 327 6.08 -8.74 4.50
CA SER A 327 6.29 -10.15 4.87
C SER A 327 7.68 -10.64 4.44
N GLU A 328 8.10 -10.34 3.21
CA GLU A 328 9.46 -10.63 2.76
C GLU A 328 10.51 -9.86 3.59
N ALA A 329 10.29 -8.57 3.83
CA ALA A 329 11.19 -7.77 4.67
C ALA A 329 11.35 -8.33 6.10
N VAL A 330 10.26 -8.81 6.71
CA VAL A 330 10.30 -9.49 8.03
C VAL A 330 11.22 -10.70 7.98
N GLY A 331 11.05 -11.58 6.98
CA GLY A 331 11.87 -12.78 6.84
C GLY A 331 13.36 -12.47 6.70
N TYR A 332 13.73 -11.58 5.79
CA TYR A 332 15.14 -11.26 5.56
C TYR A 332 15.75 -10.42 6.69
N LYS A 333 14.98 -9.52 7.33
CA LYS A 333 15.47 -8.81 8.52
C LYS A 333 15.72 -9.78 9.67
N LEU A 334 14.76 -10.65 9.98
CA LEU A 334 14.91 -11.62 11.06
C LEU A 334 16.15 -12.48 10.85
N VAL A 335 16.30 -13.07 9.66
CA VAL A 335 17.37 -14.03 9.38
C VAL A 335 18.75 -13.38 9.24
N PHE A 336 18.86 -12.27 8.51
CA PHE A 336 20.15 -11.67 8.15
C PHE A 336 20.59 -10.49 9.02
N HIS A 337 19.68 -9.92 9.81
CA HIS A 337 20.01 -8.84 10.74
C HIS A 337 19.88 -9.33 12.19
N ASP A 338 18.69 -9.75 12.61
CA ASP A 338 18.40 -10.06 14.02
C ASP A 338 19.05 -11.38 14.48
N LEU A 339 19.09 -12.40 13.61
CA LEU A 339 19.73 -13.71 13.85
C LEU A 339 21.12 -13.84 13.20
N SER A 340 21.71 -12.71 12.78
CA SER A 340 23.01 -12.71 12.08
C SER A 340 24.14 -13.30 12.94
N HIS A 341 24.11 -13.13 14.25
CA HIS A 341 25.13 -13.64 15.16
C HIS A 341 25.15 -15.17 15.25
N VAL A 342 23.99 -15.83 15.18
CA VAL A 342 23.89 -17.30 15.19
C VAL A 342 23.96 -17.91 13.79
N LEU A 343 23.53 -17.19 12.75
CA LEU A 343 23.60 -17.66 11.37
C LEU A 343 24.96 -17.31 10.72
N TRP A 344 25.25 -16.03 10.56
CA TRP A 344 26.40 -15.55 9.78
C TRP A 344 27.71 -15.59 10.57
N ASP A 345 27.68 -15.33 11.88
CA ASP A 345 28.89 -15.27 12.71
C ASP A 345 29.20 -16.58 13.45
N ASN A 346 28.36 -17.62 13.30
CA ASN A 346 28.55 -18.89 14.03
C ASN A 346 28.46 -20.13 13.13
N LEU A 347 27.39 -20.29 12.33
CA LEU A 347 27.14 -21.52 11.57
C LEU A 347 28.35 -21.94 10.72
N TYR A 348 28.87 -23.14 10.98
CA TYR A 348 30.03 -23.79 10.35
C TYR A 348 31.37 -23.05 10.46
N ILE A 349 31.51 -22.03 11.30
CA ILE A 349 32.80 -21.40 11.53
C ILE A 349 33.74 -22.38 12.22
N GLY A 350 34.95 -22.53 11.65
CA GLY A 350 36.00 -23.42 12.15
C GLY A 350 35.82 -24.86 11.68
N ASP A 351 34.81 -25.55 12.22
CA ASP A 351 34.51 -26.95 11.89
C ASP A 351 33.00 -27.23 11.89
N ALA A 352 32.51 -27.92 10.86
CA ALA A 352 31.10 -28.17 10.63
C ALA A 352 30.44 -29.00 11.74
N SER A 353 31.20 -29.86 12.43
CA SER A 353 30.68 -30.67 13.54
C SER A 353 30.52 -29.89 14.84
N SER A 354 31.33 -28.83 15.03
CA SER A 354 31.34 -28.03 16.26
C SER A 354 30.36 -26.86 16.25
N SER A 355 30.13 -26.26 15.08
CA SER A 355 29.32 -25.03 14.93
C SER A 355 28.09 -25.34 14.07
N ARG A 356 27.15 -26.10 14.64
CA ARG A 356 25.94 -26.62 13.96
C ARG A 356 24.82 -25.57 13.86
N ILE A 357 23.78 -25.90 13.10
CA ILE A 357 22.58 -25.04 12.92
C ILE A 357 21.74 -24.86 14.19
N GLU A 358 21.88 -25.74 15.18
CA GLU A 358 21.02 -25.80 16.37
C GLU A 358 20.80 -24.45 17.09
N PRO A 359 21.83 -23.61 17.37
CA PRO A 359 21.61 -22.32 18.03
C PRO A 359 20.74 -21.36 17.20
N PHE A 360 20.88 -21.40 15.86
CA PHE A 360 20.03 -20.62 14.97
C PHE A 360 18.59 -21.11 15.00
N LEU A 361 18.36 -22.44 15.02
CA LEU A 361 17.00 -23.00 15.09
C LEU A 361 16.29 -22.63 16.39
N GLN A 362 16.99 -22.68 17.52
CA GLN A 362 16.42 -22.33 18.83
C GLN A 362 15.96 -20.87 18.91
N GLU A 363 16.79 -19.93 18.45
CA GLU A 363 16.41 -18.52 18.42
C GLU A 363 15.33 -18.23 17.36
N LEU A 364 15.39 -18.92 16.22
CA LEU A 364 14.37 -18.82 15.18
C LEU A 364 13.00 -19.30 15.67
N GLU A 365 12.95 -20.42 16.39
CA GLU A 365 11.72 -20.96 17.00
C GLU A 365 11.07 -19.95 17.96
N GLN A 366 11.86 -19.35 18.85
CA GLN A 366 11.36 -18.32 19.78
C GLN A 366 10.76 -17.13 19.04
N ASN A 367 11.42 -16.68 17.96
CA ASN A 367 10.89 -15.59 17.14
C ASN A 367 9.62 -15.98 16.37
N LEU A 368 9.53 -17.23 15.87
CA LEU A 368 8.34 -17.74 15.20
C LEU A 368 7.13 -17.77 16.15
N LEU A 369 7.33 -18.12 17.43
CA LEU A 369 6.28 -18.06 18.45
C LEU A 369 5.79 -16.62 18.66
N VAL A 370 6.71 -15.67 18.89
CA VAL A 370 6.36 -14.26 19.08
C VAL A 370 5.62 -13.68 17.87
N ILE A 371 6.08 -14.00 16.66
CA ILE A 371 5.44 -13.55 15.42
C ILE A 371 4.04 -14.17 15.29
N SER A 372 3.90 -15.47 15.57
CA SER A 372 2.61 -16.18 15.47
C SER A 372 1.55 -15.63 16.41
N ASP A 373 1.96 -15.18 17.60
CA ASP A 373 1.10 -14.52 18.59
C ASP A 373 0.76 -13.07 18.22
N THR A 374 1.67 -12.39 17.51
CA THR A 374 1.49 -10.98 17.14
C THR A 374 0.63 -10.81 15.87
N VAL A 375 0.76 -11.70 14.88
CA VAL A 375 0.16 -11.52 13.56
C VAL A 375 -1.21 -12.20 13.42
N ASN A 376 -2.09 -11.62 12.61
CA ASN A 376 -3.37 -12.23 12.30
C ASN A 376 -3.21 -13.61 11.64
N GLU A 377 -4.05 -14.57 12.05
CA GLU A 377 -4.03 -15.97 11.57
C GLU A 377 -4.08 -16.08 10.04
N ARG A 378 -4.87 -15.22 9.36
CA ARG A 378 -5.00 -15.22 7.89
C ARG A 378 -3.71 -14.84 7.15
N ILE A 379 -2.75 -14.22 7.84
CA ILE A 379 -1.48 -13.75 7.28
C ILE A 379 -0.30 -14.58 7.82
N ARG A 380 -0.47 -15.24 8.97
CA ARG A 380 0.57 -16.01 9.66
C ARG A 380 1.31 -16.97 8.73
N THR A 381 0.58 -17.81 8.00
CA THR A 381 1.18 -18.78 7.06
C THR A 381 2.10 -18.11 6.04
N ARG A 382 1.72 -16.92 5.55
CA ARG A 382 2.51 -16.18 4.56
C ARG A 382 3.83 -15.68 5.15
N ILE A 383 3.78 -15.09 6.34
CA ILE A 383 4.98 -14.56 7.02
C ILE A 383 5.92 -15.71 7.37
N ILE A 384 5.42 -16.81 7.93
CA ILE A 384 6.22 -17.99 8.24
C ILE A 384 6.86 -18.58 6.96
N THR A 385 6.12 -18.59 5.85
CA THR A 385 6.65 -19.03 4.55
C THR A 385 7.80 -18.14 4.06
N ASP A 386 7.68 -16.81 4.18
CA ASP A 386 8.74 -15.88 3.79
C ASP A 386 9.96 -15.96 4.73
N ILE A 387 9.75 -16.22 6.03
CA ILE A 387 10.84 -16.52 6.99
C ILE A 387 11.55 -17.83 6.62
N MET A 388 10.79 -18.88 6.26
CA MET A 388 11.36 -20.15 5.79
C MET A 388 12.23 -19.95 4.56
N LYS A 389 11.72 -19.23 3.57
CA LYS A 389 12.46 -18.87 2.35
C LYS A 389 13.75 -18.14 2.70
N ALA A 390 13.69 -17.12 3.56
CA ALA A 390 14.86 -16.37 4.00
C ALA A 390 15.87 -17.28 4.74
N SER A 391 15.39 -18.22 5.55
CA SER A 391 16.23 -19.18 6.29
C SER A 391 16.96 -20.15 5.34
N CYS A 392 16.28 -20.67 4.31
CA CYS A 392 16.90 -21.47 3.25
C CYS A 392 17.95 -20.68 2.46
N ASP A 393 17.63 -19.43 2.09
CA ASP A 393 18.58 -18.53 1.42
C ASP A 393 19.81 -18.28 2.33
N GLY A 394 19.59 -18.05 3.62
CA GLY A 394 20.64 -17.85 4.62
C GLY A 394 21.54 -19.06 4.77
N PHE A 395 20.94 -20.25 4.86
CA PHE A 395 21.66 -21.52 4.92
C PHE A 395 22.56 -21.73 3.69
N LEU A 396 22.04 -21.50 2.48
CA LEU A 396 22.84 -21.59 1.26
C LEU A 396 23.92 -20.52 1.16
N LEU A 397 23.61 -19.29 1.59
CA LEU A 397 24.58 -18.20 1.59
C LEU A 397 25.75 -18.50 2.52
N VAL A 398 25.51 -19.09 3.69
CA VAL A 398 26.55 -19.55 4.61
C VAL A 398 27.43 -20.62 3.96
N LEU A 399 26.83 -21.59 3.25
CA LEU A 399 27.56 -22.70 2.61
C LEU A 399 28.40 -22.27 1.40
N LEU A 400 27.89 -21.36 0.57
CA LEU A 400 28.46 -21.00 -0.73
C LEU A 400 29.18 -19.65 -0.72
N ALA A 401 28.89 -18.80 0.25
CA ALA A 401 29.40 -17.44 0.31
C ALA A 401 29.69 -16.99 1.75
N GLY A 402 29.93 -17.91 2.70
CA GLY A 402 30.17 -17.56 4.10
C GLY A 402 31.61 -17.12 4.43
N GLY A 403 32.49 -16.95 3.44
CA GLY A 403 33.86 -16.47 3.64
C GLY A 403 34.87 -17.52 4.14
N PRO A 404 36.12 -17.12 4.40
CA PRO A 404 37.27 -18.03 4.48
C PRO A 404 37.33 -18.91 5.74
N TYR A 405 36.48 -18.67 6.74
CA TYR A 405 36.47 -19.42 8.00
C TYR A 405 35.61 -20.69 7.95
N ARG A 406 35.02 -20.99 6.80
CA ARG A 406 34.17 -22.15 6.55
C ARG A 406 34.82 -23.04 5.51
N ALA A 407 35.09 -24.28 5.90
CA ALA A 407 35.75 -25.27 5.07
C ALA A 407 35.08 -26.64 5.27
N PHE A 408 34.65 -27.27 4.18
CA PHE A 408 33.88 -28.51 4.19
C PHE A 408 34.63 -29.64 3.49
N SER A 409 34.73 -30.78 4.15
CA SER A 409 35.17 -32.04 3.56
C SER A 409 33.97 -32.84 3.01
N GLN A 410 34.22 -33.93 2.29
CA GLN A 410 33.13 -34.82 1.84
C GLN A 410 32.39 -35.47 3.01
N LYS A 411 33.07 -35.70 4.15
CA LYS A 411 32.48 -36.32 5.34
C LYS A 411 31.45 -35.42 6.02
N ASP A 412 31.57 -34.11 5.82
CA ASP A 412 30.66 -33.11 6.38
C ASP A 412 29.34 -33.03 5.61
N SER A 413 29.22 -33.71 4.45
CA SER A 413 27.98 -33.71 3.66
C SER A 413 26.77 -34.21 4.45
N GLN A 414 26.94 -35.28 5.25
CA GLN A 414 25.85 -35.80 6.09
C GLN A 414 25.43 -34.79 7.16
N ILE A 415 26.39 -34.09 7.77
CA ILE A 415 26.13 -33.04 8.77
C ILE A 415 25.26 -31.93 8.17
N ILE A 416 25.58 -31.49 6.96
CA ILE A 416 24.86 -30.44 6.25
C ILE A 416 23.44 -30.92 5.86
N GLU A 417 23.30 -32.18 5.43
CA GLU A 417 22.00 -32.79 5.11
C GLU A 417 21.11 -32.92 6.35
N ASP A 418 21.67 -33.33 7.48
CA ASP A 418 20.97 -33.42 8.76
C ASP A 418 20.52 -32.03 9.26
N ASP A 419 21.36 -31.00 9.09
CA ASP A 419 21.03 -29.62 9.47
C ASP A 419 19.91 -29.03 8.59
N LEU A 420 19.89 -29.34 7.28
CA LEU A 420 18.77 -28.98 6.41
C LEU A 420 17.48 -29.70 6.83
N LYS A 421 17.58 -30.96 7.26
CA LYS A 421 16.44 -31.70 7.78
C LYS A 421 15.89 -31.07 9.06
N ALA A 422 16.75 -30.72 10.02
CA ALA A 422 16.35 -30.04 11.25
C ALA A 422 15.66 -28.69 10.96
N LEU A 423 16.18 -27.91 10.00
CA LEU A 423 15.54 -26.67 9.54
C LEU A 423 14.13 -26.93 9.00
N LYS A 424 13.94 -27.98 8.19
CA LYS A 424 12.61 -28.34 7.66
C LYS A 424 11.66 -28.78 8.77
N ASP A 425 12.15 -29.58 9.71
CA ASP A 425 11.35 -30.15 10.80
C ASP A 425 10.84 -29.03 11.72
N LEU A 426 11.63 -27.96 11.95
CA LEU A 426 11.19 -26.75 12.65
C LEU A 426 9.96 -26.09 11.99
N PHE A 427 9.98 -25.88 10.68
CA PHE A 427 8.85 -25.26 9.98
C PHE A 427 7.66 -26.19 9.78
N TRP A 428 7.88 -27.51 9.82
CA TRP A 428 6.81 -28.50 9.82
C TRP A 428 6.08 -28.55 11.17
N ALA A 429 6.81 -28.33 12.27
CA ALA A 429 6.30 -28.22 13.64
C ALA A 429 5.32 -29.35 14.02
N ASN A 430 5.71 -30.61 13.76
CA ASN A 430 4.88 -31.79 14.03
C ASN A 430 3.49 -31.82 13.35
N GLY A 431 3.31 -31.04 12.28
CA GLY A 431 2.05 -30.91 11.55
C GLY A 431 1.27 -29.63 11.87
N ASP A 432 1.68 -28.88 12.90
CA ASP A 432 1.03 -27.61 13.29
C ASP A 432 1.58 -26.39 12.52
N GLY A 433 2.64 -26.59 11.72
CA GLY A 433 3.33 -25.54 10.98
C GLY A 433 2.91 -25.39 9.51
N LEU A 434 3.90 -25.24 8.63
CA LEU A 434 3.70 -25.15 7.19
C LEU A 434 3.37 -26.51 6.57
N SER A 435 2.60 -26.50 5.47
CA SER A 435 2.33 -27.72 4.72
C SER A 435 3.61 -28.29 4.09
N THR A 436 3.66 -29.61 3.94
CA THR A 436 4.79 -30.31 3.31
C THR A 436 5.07 -29.82 1.89
N ASP A 437 4.05 -29.39 1.16
CA ASP A 437 4.19 -28.88 -0.22
C ASP A 437 4.93 -27.55 -0.25
N LEU A 438 4.58 -26.62 0.65
CA LEU A 438 5.30 -25.36 0.80
C LEU A 438 6.74 -25.62 1.24
N ILE A 439 6.94 -26.49 2.22
CA ILE A 439 8.28 -26.84 2.71
C ILE A 439 9.14 -27.43 1.59
N ASN A 440 8.59 -28.37 0.81
CA ASN A 440 9.29 -28.97 -0.33
C ASN A 440 9.61 -27.94 -1.40
N LYS A 441 8.70 -27.01 -1.69
CA LYS A 441 8.90 -25.93 -2.66
C LYS A 441 10.07 -25.02 -2.29
N TYR A 442 10.18 -24.57 -1.04
CA TYR A 442 11.24 -23.65 -0.62
C TYR A 442 12.56 -24.36 -0.22
N THR A 443 12.55 -25.69 -0.13
CA THR A 443 13.77 -26.49 0.10
C THR A 443 14.30 -27.17 -1.16
N SER A 444 13.70 -26.94 -2.33
CA SER A 444 14.15 -27.54 -3.60
C SER A 444 15.59 -27.15 -3.93
N THR A 445 15.90 -25.84 -3.94
CA THR A 445 17.23 -25.35 -4.27
C THR A 445 18.32 -25.87 -3.31
N PRO A 446 18.14 -25.84 -1.97
CA PRO A 446 19.06 -26.55 -1.08
C PRO A 446 19.23 -28.02 -1.47
N ARG A 447 18.14 -28.79 -1.58
CA ARG A 447 18.21 -30.23 -1.91
C ARG A 447 18.98 -30.53 -3.19
N GLU A 448 18.90 -29.67 -4.18
CA GLU A 448 19.62 -29.80 -5.45
C GLU A 448 21.11 -29.46 -5.34
N VAL A 449 21.47 -28.52 -4.45
CA VAL A 449 22.86 -28.06 -4.24
C VAL A 449 23.64 -28.97 -3.27
N LEU A 450 23.02 -29.46 -2.20
CA LEU A 450 23.71 -30.27 -1.16
C LEU A 450 24.49 -31.48 -1.72
N PRO A 451 24.00 -32.23 -2.74
CA PRO A 451 24.75 -33.35 -3.33
C PRO A 451 26.13 -32.98 -3.87
N LEU A 452 26.37 -31.71 -4.23
CA LEU A 452 27.69 -31.24 -4.60
C LEU A 452 28.70 -31.38 -3.45
N PHE A 453 28.26 -31.26 -2.20
CA PHE A 453 29.12 -31.43 -1.04
C PHE A 453 29.57 -32.88 -0.82
N ARG A 454 28.80 -33.85 -1.32
CA ARG A 454 29.13 -35.29 -1.30
C ARG A 454 30.03 -35.73 -2.47
N THR A 455 30.00 -35.00 -3.58
CA THR A 455 30.75 -35.35 -4.80
C THR A 455 32.26 -35.21 -4.57
N ASP A 456 33.07 -36.11 -5.15
CA ASP A 456 34.51 -36.05 -5.04
C ASP A 456 35.11 -34.83 -5.77
N THR A 457 36.28 -34.37 -5.31
CA THR A 457 36.87 -33.12 -5.79
C THR A 457 37.21 -33.14 -7.28
N GLU A 458 37.72 -34.25 -7.80
CA GLU A 458 38.12 -34.35 -9.21
C GLU A 458 36.89 -34.33 -10.13
N SER A 459 35.83 -35.07 -9.77
CA SER A 459 34.54 -35.01 -10.47
C SER A 459 33.91 -33.62 -10.41
N LEU A 460 34.01 -32.90 -9.27
CA LEU A 460 33.53 -31.52 -9.16
C LEU A 460 34.31 -30.57 -10.07
N ILE A 461 35.64 -30.72 -10.15
CA ILE A 461 36.48 -29.92 -11.05
C ILE A 461 36.12 -30.20 -12.50
N GLU A 462 35.94 -31.46 -12.88
CA GLU A 462 35.60 -31.81 -14.26
C GLU A 462 34.20 -31.32 -14.65
N ARG A 463 33.22 -31.47 -13.75
CA ARG A 463 31.88 -30.90 -13.92
C ARG A 463 31.94 -29.38 -14.05
N PHE A 464 32.72 -28.70 -13.23
CA PHE A 464 32.93 -27.26 -13.33
C PHE A 464 33.49 -26.86 -14.71
N ARG A 465 34.51 -27.57 -15.22
CA ARG A 465 35.08 -27.31 -16.54
C ARG A 465 34.06 -27.50 -17.64
N GLN A 466 33.33 -28.61 -17.63
CA GLN A 466 32.34 -28.95 -18.64
C GLN A 466 31.25 -27.88 -18.72
N VAL A 467 30.62 -27.56 -17.58
CA VAL A 467 29.55 -26.55 -17.52
C VAL A 467 30.06 -25.16 -17.91
N THR A 468 31.30 -24.82 -17.55
CA THR A 468 31.91 -23.53 -17.94
C THR A 468 32.11 -23.45 -19.45
N ILE A 469 32.53 -24.54 -20.10
CA ILE A 469 32.68 -24.61 -21.57
C ILE A 469 31.31 -24.52 -22.26
N GLU A 470 30.31 -25.22 -21.74
CA GLU A 470 28.94 -25.18 -22.28
C GLU A 470 28.33 -23.78 -22.16
N THR A 471 28.60 -23.08 -21.06
CA THR A 471 28.01 -21.76 -20.78
C THR A 471 28.71 -20.62 -21.55
N TYR A 472 30.04 -20.64 -21.65
CA TYR A 472 30.81 -19.54 -22.24
C TYR A 472 31.44 -19.86 -23.61
N GLY A 473 31.22 -21.08 -24.12
CA GLY A 473 31.74 -21.56 -25.40
C GLY A 473 33.20 -22.06 -25.33
N SER A 474 33.59 -22.87 -26.32
CA SER A 474 34.93 -23.47 -26.40
C SER A 474 36.09 -22.45 -26.54
N SER A 475 35.79 -21.22 -26.97
CA SER A 475 36.75 -20.11 -27.03
C SER A 475 37.12 -19.53 -25.66
N ALA A 476 36.35 -19.84 -24.60
CA ALA A 476 36.62 -19.44 -23.22
C ALA A 476 37.82 -20.17 -22.61
N LYS A 477 38.31 -21.24 -23.25
CA LYS A 477 39.52 -21.97 -22.82
C LYS A 477 40.76 -21.24 -23.33
N SER A 478 41.21 -20.24 -22.57
CA SER A 478 42.43 -19.50 -22.90
C SER A 478 43.70 -20.23 -22.44
N ARG A 479 44.88 -19.81 -22.95
CA ARG A 479 46.21 -20.23 -22.45
C ARG A 479 46.41 -19.94 -20.95
N PHE A 480 45.56 -19.10 -20.34
CA PHE A 480 45.68 -18.59 -18.97
C PHE A 480 44.56 -19.05 -18.01
N GLY A 481 43.63 -19.92 -18.44
CA GLY A 481 42.55 -20.45 -17.59
C GLY A 481 41.14 -20.19 -18.13
N PHE A 482 40.14 -20.61 -17.35
CA PHE A 482 38.70 -20.38 -17.58
C PHE A 482 38.31 -18.96 -17.12
N PRO A 483 37.27 -18.32 -17.70
CA PRO A 483 36.78 -17.04 -17.21
C PRO A 483 36.17 -17.21 -15.81
N LEU A 484 36.33 -16.20 -14.95
CA LEU A 484 35.69 -16.19 -13.65
C LEU A 484 34.17 -16.03 -13.85
N PRO A 485 33.33 -16.99 -13.41
CA PRO A 485 31.89 -16.89 -13.55
C PRO A 485 31.34 -15.65 -12.80
N PRO A 486 30.44 -14.86 -13.41
CA PRO A 486 29.77 -13.78 -12.72
C PRO A 486 28.93 -14.34 -11.57
N THR A 487 28.76 -13.54 -10.52
CA THR A 487 27.93 -13.94 -9.38
C THR A 487 26.47 -13.63 -9.71
N SER A 488 25.69 -14.66 -10.04
CA SER A 488 24.29 -14.53 -10.46
C SER A 488 23.33 -14.24 -9.29
N GLY A 489 23.75 -14.54 -8.05
CA GLY A 489 22.89 -14.44 -6.87
C GLY A 489 21.78 -15.51 -6.80
N GLN A 490 21.80 -16.48 -7.72
CA GLN A 490 20.93 -17.64 -7.72
C GLN A 490 21.78 -18.90 -7.65
N TRP A 491 21.37 -19.86 -6.81
CA TRP A 491 22.10 -21.10 -6.62
C TRP A 491 21.49 -22.21 -7.46
N ASN A 492 22.31 -22.91 -8.23
CA ASN A 492 21.89 -24.06 -9.05
C ASN A 492 23.07 -25.03 -9.19
N PRO A 493 22.88 -26.35 -8.99
CA PRO A 493 23.97 -27.33 -9.14
C PRO A 493 24.62 -27.41 -10.53
N THR A 494 23.96 -26.90 -11.58
CA THR A 494 24.50 -26.82 -12.94
C THR A 494 24.99 -25.42 -13.32
N GLU A 495 25.16 -24.52 -12.35
CA GLU A 495 25.63 -23.16 -12.61
C GLU A 495 27.13 -23.04 -12.23
N PRO A 496 27.99 -22.47 -13.11
CA PRO A 496 29.43 -22.39 -12.85
C PRO A 496 29.80 -21.68 -11.54
N ASN A 497 29.10 -20.60 -11.16
CA ASN A 497 29.42 -19.86 -9.94
C ASN A 497 29.16 -20.69 -8.67
N THR A 498 28.05 -21.43 -8.62
CA THR A 498 27.72 -22.36 -7.53
C THR A 498 28.80 -23.43 -7.38
N LEU A 499 29.20 -24.10 -8.48
CA LEU A 499 30.27 -25.11 -8.46
C LEU A 499 31.62 -24.51 -8.01
N LEU A 500 31.96 -23.32 -8.50
CA LEU A 500 33.16 -22.61 -8.07
C LEU A 500 33.16 -22.31 -6.57
N ARG A 501 32.01 -21.90 -6.01
CA ARG A 501 31.84 -21.61 -4.59
C ARG A 501 31.97 -22.86 -3.72
N VAL A 502 31.40 -23.99 -4.14
CA VAL A 502 31.62 -25.28 -3.47
C VAL A 502 33.12 -25.63 -3.46
N LEU A 503 33.83 -25.44 -4.57
CA LEU A 503 35.29 -25.65 -4.63
C LEU A 503 36.06 -24.69 -3.72
N CYS A 504 35.63 -23.42 -3.61
CA CYS A 504 36.26 -22.42 -2.74
C CYS A 504 36.23 -22.82 -1.28
N HIS A 505 35.10 -23.39 -0.83
CA HIS A 505 34.91 -23.89 0.52
C HIS A 505 35.32 -25.36 0.71
N ARG A 506 35.80 -26.06 -0.33
CA ARG A 506 36.23 -27.46 -0.23
C ARG A 506 37.55 -27.56 0.53
N ASN A 507 37.56 -28.27 1.65
CA ASN A 507 38.76 -28.56 2.44
C ASN A 507 39.56 -29.74 1.85
N ASP A 508 40.10 -29.53 0.64
CA ASP A 508 40.86 -30.55 -0.09
C ASP A 508 42.04 -29.93 -0.87
N ASP A 509 43.12 -30.70 -1.01
CA ASP A 509 44.34 -30.22 -1.66
C ASP A 509 44.17 -30.03 -3.18
N ALA A 510 43.41 -30.91 -3.85
CA ALA A 510 43.16 -30.80 -5.28
C ALA A 510 42.35 -29.54 -5.61
N ALA A 511 41.29 -29.25 -4.84
CA ALA A 511 40.48 -28.03 -4.99
C ALA A 511 41.32 -26.75 -4.79
N SER A 512 42.10 -26.69 -3.71
CA SER A 512 42.94 -25.51 -3.43
C SER A 512 44.05 -25.31 -4.48
N LYS A 513 44.65 -26.39 -5.01
CA LYS A 513 45.62 -26.31 -6.12
C LYS A 513 44.97 -25.85 -7.42
N PHE A 514 43.79 -26.38 -7.74
CA PHE A 514 43.01 -25.98 -8.91
C PHE A 514 42.68 -24.49 -8.87
N LEU A 515 42.10 -23.99 -7.78
CA LEU A 515 41.72 -22.58 -7.63
C LEU A 515 42.94 -21.63 -7.69
N LYS A 516 44.08 -22.05 -7.14
CA LYS A 516 45.33 -21.28 -7.24
C LYS A 516 45.81 -21.20 -8.69
N ARG A 517 45.78 -22.31 -9.44
CA ARG A 517 46.27 -22.37 -10.82
C ARG A 517 45.35 -21.63 -11.80
N THR A 518 44.03 -21.77 -11.64
CA THR A 518 43.04 -21.23 -12.59
C THR A 518 42.76 -19.74 -12.36
N TYR A 519 42.72 -19.28 -11.11
CA TYR A 519 42.24 -17.92 -10.77
C TYR A 519 43.18 -17.16 -9.83
N ASN A 520 44.28 -17.76 -9.39
CA ASN A 520 45.21 -17.19 -8.40
C ASN A 520 44.52 -16.73 -7.10
N LEU A 521 43.48 -17.45 -6.64
CA LEU A 521 42.74 -17.05 -5.44
C LEU A 521 43.61 -17.12 -4.17
N PRO A 522 43.50 -16.13 -3.26
CA PRO A 522 44.24 -16.11 -2.01
C PRO A 522 43.63 -17.07 -0.97
N LYS A 523 44.43 -17.45 0.03
CA LYS A 523 43.99 -18.29 1.17
C LYS A 523 43.34 -17.47 2.30
N LYS A 524 43.57 -16.16 2.32
CA LYS A 524 43.10 -15.19 3.31
C LYS A 524 42.77 -13.89 2.58
N LEU A 525 41.81 -13.15 3.12
CA LEU A 525 41.48 -11.80 2.66
C LEU A 525 42.51 -10.79 3.18
#